data_AF-A0A0F3QL17-F1
#
_entry.id   AF-A0A0F3QL17-F1
#
_cell.length_a   1.000
_cell.length_b   1.000
_cell.length_c   1.000
_cell.angle_alpha   90.00
_cell.angle_beta   90.00
_cell.angle_gamma   90.00
#
_symmetry.space_group_name_H-M   'P 1'
#
loop_
_entity.id
_entity.type
_entity.pdbx_description
1 polymer ?
#
loop_
_entity_poly.entity_id
_entity_poly.type
_entity_poly.pdbx_seq_one_letter_code
_entity_poly.pdbx_strand_id
1 'polypeptide(L)' 'MLSNEEDTNTAYERLNNHADKWHDAEKILEQGFKDEQKHKKWIENQLND' A
#
# COMPACT_ATOMS: atom_id res chain seq x y z
N MET A 1 12.71 -6.63 3.36
CA MET A 1 11.50 -6.33 4.15
C MET A 1 11.00 -4.94 3.80
N LEU A 2 11.77 -3.87 4.03
CA LEU A 2 11.34 -2.51 3.67
C LEU A 2 11.09 -2.32 2.15
N SER A 3 11.97 -2.82 1.28
CA SER A 3 11.80 -2.64 -0.18
C SER A 3 10.57 -3.40 -0.73
N ASN A 4 10.24 -4.56 -0.16
CA ASN A 4 9.03 -5.30 -0.55
C ASN A 4 7.78 -4.53 -0.15
N GLU A 5 7.78 -3.86 1.00
CA GLU A 5 6.67 -3.00 1.44
C GLU A 5 6.54 -1.78 0.52
N GLU A 6 7.65 -1.21 0.05
CA GLU A 6 7.65 -0.09 -0.89
C GLU A 6 7.13 -0.48 -2.27
N ASP A 7 7.53 -1.66 -2.77
CA ASP A 7 7.01 -2.22 -4.01
C ASP A 7 5.50 -2.48 -3.91
N THR A 8 5.04 -2.98 -2.75
CA THR A 8 3.63 -3.29 -2.50
C THR A 8 2.79 -2.01 -2.41
N ASN A 9 3.28 -0.99 -1.69
CA ASN A 9 2.65 0.33 -1.67
C ASN A 9 2.56 0.95 -3.08
N THR A 10 3.63 0.83 -3.88
CA THR A 10 3.66 1.34 -5.25
C THR A 10 2.67 0.61 -6.16
N ALA A 11 2.51 -0.71 -5.98
CA ALA A 11 1.52 -1.50 -6.73
C ALA A 11 0.09 -1.07 -6.39
N TYR A 12 -0.23 -0.89 -5.10
CA TYR A 12 -1.53 -0.40 -4.66
C TYR A 12 -1.82 1.02 -5.14
N GLU A 13 -0.83 1.92 -5.12
CA GLU A 13 -0.96 3.28 -5.64
C GLU A 13 -1.29 3.27 -7.14
N ARG A 14 -0.57 2.47 -7.93
CA ARG A 14 -0.81 2.34 -9.38
C ARG A 14 -2.17 1.73 -9.68
N LEU A 15 -2.59 0.71 -8.92
CA LEU A 15 -3.90 0.08 -9.06
C LEU A 15 -5.05 1.05 -8.70
N ASN A 16 -4.90 1.83 -7.63
CA ASN A 16 -5.89 2.82 -7.22
C ASN A 16 -6.03 3.98 -8.21
N ASN A 17 -4.95 4.34 -8.91
CA ASN A 17 -4.94 5.39 -9.94
C ASN A 17 -5.24 4.89 -11.36
N HIS A 18 -5.44 3.57 -11.55
CA HIS A 18 -5.77 3.03 -12.86
C HIS A 18 -7.21 3.40 -13.24
N ALA A 19 -7.38 4.05 -14.40
CA ALA A 19 -8.67 4.62 -14.82
C ALA A 19 -9.76 3.56 -15.05
N ASP A 20 -9.37 2.34 -15.42
CA ASP A 20 -10.27 1.22 -15.68
C ASP A 20 -10.20 0.17 -14.56
N LYS A 21 -10.05 0.64 -13.31
CA LYS A 21 -10.02 -0.25 -12.15
C LYS A 21 -11.41 -0.80 -11.85
N TRP A 22 -11.44 -2.00 -11.28
CA TRP A 22 -12.65 -2.66 -10.82
C TRP A 22 -13.34 -1.86 -9.73
N HIS A 23 -14.57 -1.39 -10.01
CA HIS A 23 -15.36 -0.54 -9.12
C HIS A 23 -15.71 -1.22 -7.79
N ASP A 24 -15.94 -2.53 -7.83
CA ASP A 24 -16.19 -3.40 -6.69
C ASP A 24 -14.93 -3.61 -5.82
N ALA A 25 -13.74 -3.55 -6.43
CA ALA A 25 -12.47 -3.68 -5.74
C ALA A 25 -11.95 -2.36 -5.13
N GLU A 26 -12.49 -1.20 -5.50
CA GLU A 26 -11.96 0.12 -5.09
C GLU A 26 -11.82 0.25 -3.57
N LYS A 27 -12.85 -0.16 -2.81
CA LYS A 27 -12.80 -0.12 -1.34
C LYS A 27 -11.73 -1.06 -0.75
N ILE A 28 -11.56 -2.24 -1.34
CA ILE A 28 -10.59 -3.23 -0.88
C ILE A 28 -9.17 -2.74 -1.20
N LEU A 29 -8.98 -2.16 -2.39
CA LEU A 29 -7.70 -1.58 -2.82
C LEU A 29 -7.32 -0.34 -2.00
N GLU A 30 -8.27 0.52 -1.66
CA GLU A 30 -8.02 1.68 -0.81
C GLU A 30 -7.68 1.25 0.63
N GLN A 31 -8.42 0.28 1.19
CA GLN A 31 -8.17 -0.24 2.52
C GLN A 31 -6.81 -0.95 2.59
N GLY A 32 -6.51 -1.81 1.61
CA GLY A 32 -5.21 -2.48 1.49
C GLY A 32 -4.07 -1.48 1.40
N PHE A 33 -4.20 -0.43 0.59
CA PHE A 33 -3.18 0.61 0.49
C PHE A 33 -2.92 1.32 1.83
N LYS A 34 -3.98 1.66 2.58
CA LYS A 34 -3.84 2.30 3.90
C LYS A 34 -3.16 1.39 4.91
N ASP A 35 -3.39 0.09 4.84
CA ASP A 35 -2.78 -0.86 5.75
C ASP A 35 -1.30 -1.10 5.42
N GLU A 36 -0.94 -1.19 4.13
CA GLU A 36 0.46 -1.23 3.68
C GLU A 36 1.25 0.04 4.07
N GLN A 37 0.61 1.21 4.05
CA GLN A 37 1.23 2.46 4.55
C GLN A 37 1.50 2.41 6.06
N LYS A 38 0.58 1.83 6.84
CA LYS A 38 0.79 1.64 8.29
C LYS A 38 1.91 0.64 8.56
N HIS A 39 1.99 -0.45 7.79
CA HIS A 39 3.07 -1.41 7.92
C HIS A 39 4.42 -0.78 7.60
N LYS A 40 4.54 -0.03 6.49
CA LYS A 40 5.75 0.72 6.18
C LYS A 40 6.18 1.62 7.34
N LYS A 41 5.26 2.41 7.88
CA LYS A 41 5.53 3.31 9.02
C LYS A 41 5.94 2.56 10.28
N TRP A 42 5.33 1.40 10.55
CA TRP A 42 5.71 0.55 11.68
C TRP A 42 7.14 0.02 11.52
N ILE A 43 7.50 -0.48 10.34
CA ILE A 43 8.87 -0.96 10.04
C ILE A 43 9.88 0.18 10.18
N GLU A 44 9.59 1.37 9.64
CA GLU A 44 10.45 2.56 9.76
C GLU A 44 10.67 2.95 11.22
N ASN A 45 9.62 2.89 12.06
CA ASN A 45 9.76 3.14 13.49
C ASN A 45 10.63 2.07 14.17
N GLN A 46 10.46 0.79 13.84
CA GLN A 46 11.28 -0.30 14.41
C GLN A 46 12.74 -0.28 13.95
N LEU A 47 13.04 0.33 12.81
CA LEU A 47 14.42 0.48 12.31
C LEU A 47 15.15 1.70 12.90
N ASN A 48 14.41 2.64 13.49
CA ASN A 48 14.95 3.87 14.08
C ASN A 48 15.08 3.81 15.63
N ASP A 49 14.71 2.68 16.25
CA ASP A 49 14.96 2.32 17.66
C ASP A 49 16.17 1.37 17.78
#